data_AF-A0A7X7DGJ4-F1
#
_entry.id   AF-A0A7X7DGJ4-F1
#
_cell.length_a   1.000
_cell.length_b   1.000
_cell.length_c   1.000
_cell.angle_alpha   90.00
_cell.angle_beta   90.00
_cell.angle_gamma   90.00
#
_symmetry.space_group_name_H-M   'P 1'
#
loop_
_entity.id
_entity.type
_entity.pdbx_description
1 polymer ?
#
loop_
_entity_poly.entity_id
_entity_poly.type
_entity_poly.pdbx_seq_one_letter_code
_entity_poly.pdbx_strand_id
1 'polypeptide(L)' 'MKPVKKAPATKKPAAKKSPAKKPAAKAAAAAPKASALTPEQRYKMIEETAYYIAERHGFNGDSAYFWSLAEAEVNSRLI' A
#
# COMPACT_ATOMS: atom_id res chain seq x y z
N MET A 1 -50.77 -38.01 23.55
CA MET A 1 -49.70 -37.21 22.90
C MET A 1 -49.42 -37.81 21.52
N LYS A 2 -49.25 -36.94 20.51
CA LYS A 2 -49.17 -37.26 19.07
C LYS A 2 -47.80 -37.87 18.69
N PRO A 3 -47.72 -38.66 17.60
CA PRO A 3 -46.56 -39.51 17.26
C PRO A 3 -45.50 -38.75 16.46
N VAL A 4 -44.22 -39.14 16.54
CA VAL A 4 -43.20 -38.67 15.59
C VAL A 4 -42.20 -39.78 15.18
N LYS A 5 -42.53 -40.35 14.01
CA LYS A 5 -41.69 -40.73 12.85
C LYS A 5 -40.16 -40.61 12.97
N LYS A 6 -39.43 -41.69 12.65
CA LYS A 6 -38.22 -41.61 11.81
C LYS A 6 -37.94 -42.94 11.09
N ALA A 7 -37.98 -42.87 9.76
CA ALA A 7 -37.65 -43.94 8.81
C ALA A 7 -36.12 -44.08 8.61
N PRO A 8 -35.63 -45.20 8.03
CA PRO A 8 -34.23 -45.60 8.09
C PRO A 8 -33.34 -44.98 7.00
N ALA A 9 -32.04 -45.16 7.23
CA ALA A 9 -30.88 -44.64 6.53
C ALA A 9 -30.89 -44.74 4.99
N THR A 10 -30.37 -43.70 4.32
CA THR A 10 -29.75 -43.83 2.99
C THR A 10 -28.58 -42.85 2.80
N LYS A 11 -27.42 -43.47 2.53
CA LYS A 11 -26.35 -43.09 1.59
C LYS A 11 -25.68 -41.72 1.73
N LYS A 12 -24.46 -41.79 2.28
CA LYS A 12 -23.31 -40.89 2.14
C LYS A 12 -23.07 -40.48 0.67
N PRO A 13 -23.06 -39.18 0.35
CA PRO A 13 -22.40 -38.69 -0.84
C PRO A 13 -20.96 -38.28 -0.51
N ALA A 14 -20.06 -38.77 -1.36
CA ALA A 14 -18.63 -38.55 -1.32
C ALA A 14 -18.24 -37.06 -1.27
N ALA A 15 -17.12 -36.80 -0.59
CA ALA A 15 -16.45 -35.53 -0.51
C ALA A 15 -16.21 -34.94 -1.92
N LYS A 16 -16.91 -33.86 -2.25
CA LYS A 16 -16.53 -32.99 -3.36
C LYS A 16 -15.35 -32.13 -2.91
N LYS A 17 -14.15 -32.56 -3.28
CA LYS A 17 -13.00 -31.65 -3.41
C LYS A 17 -13.37 -30.60 -4.47
N SER A 18 -13.47 -29.36 -4.03
CA SER A 18 -13.55 -28.18 -4.89
C SER A 18 -12.57 -27.13 -4.37
N PRO A 19 -12.00 -26.32 -5.28
CA PRO A 19 -10.56 -26.09 -5.36
C PRO A 19 -10.02 -25.21 -4.23
N ALA A 20 -8.79 -25.52 -3.82
CA ALA A 20 -7.98 -24.65 -2.97
C ALA A 20 -8.06 -23.21 -3.51
N LYS A 21 -8.52 -22.29 -2.65
CA LYS A 21 -8.47 -20.85 -2.88
C LYS A 21 -7.03 -20.52 -3.27
N LYS A 22 -6.84 -20.18 -4.55
CA LYS A 22 -5.60 -19.63 -5.09
C LYS A 22 -5.14 -18.56 -4.10
N PRO A 23 -3.89 -18.60 -3.59
CA PRO A 23 -3.38 -17.49 -2.80
C PRO A 23 -3.61 -16.25 -3.65
N ALA A 24 -4.34 -15.28 -3.10
CA ALA A 24 -4.42 -13.96 -3.70
C ALA A 24 -2.96 -13.56 -3.92
N ALA A 25 -2.57 -13.50 -5.20
CA ALA A 25 -1.25 -13.04 -5.56
C ALA A 25 -1.12 -11.70 -4.87
N LYS A 26 -0.22 -11.64 -3.89
CA LYS A 26 0.16 -10.39 -3.25
C LYS A 26 0.43 -9.47 -4.42
N ALA A 27 -0.40 -8.45 -4.58
CA ALA A 27 -0.19 -7.45 -5.60
C ALA A 27 1.24 -7.01 -5.39
N ALA A 28 2.13 -7.48 -6.26
CA ALA A 28 3.48 -7.00 -6.31
C ALA A 28 3.26 -5.52 -6.54
N ALA A 29 3.54 -4.71 -5.51
CA ALA A 29 3.50 -3.28 -5.61
C ALA A 29 4.27 -2.99 -6.89
N ALA A 30 3.53 -2.61 -7.93
CA ALA A 30 4.10 -2.45 -9.24
C ALA A 30 5.20 -1.44 -9.02
N ALA A 31 6.45 -1.87 -9.21
CA ALA A 31 7.58 -0.95 -9.21
C ALA A 31 7.12 0.19 -10.10
N PRO A 32 7.03 1.43 -9.59
CA PRO A 32 6.46 2.49 -10.39
C PRO A 32 7.32 2.54 -11.64
N LYS A 33 6.70 2.19 -12.78
CA LYS A 33 7.11 2.74 -14.07
C LYS A 33 7.34 4.22 -13.77
N ALA A 34 8.39 4.82 -14.34
CA ALA A 34 8.68 6.25 -14.29
C ALA A 34 7.52 7.08 -14.87
N SER A 35 6.38 6.96 -14.22
CA SER A 35 5.14 7.66 -14.36
C SER A 35 5.48 8.91 -13.61
N ALA A 36 5.55 10.02 -14.34
CA ALA A 36 5.80 11.34 -13.81
C ALA A 36 5.14 11.45 -12.42
N LEU A 37 5.93 11.73 -11.38
CA LEU A 37 5.40 11.83 -10.02
C LEU A 37 4.19 12.76 -10.06
N THR A 38 3.07 12.30 -9.49
CA THR A 38 1.90 13.17 -9.38
C THR A 38 2.27 14.39 -8.55
N PRO A 39 1.60 15.55 -8.76
CA PRO A 39 1.86 16.74 -7.98
C PRO A 39 1.78 16.49 -6.46
N GLU A 40 0.85 15.65 -5.99
CA GLU A 40 0.76 15.33 -4.57
C GLU A 40 2.00 14.57 -4.08
N GLN A 41 2.50 13.65 -4.89
CA GLN A 41 3.64 12.82 -4.55
C GLN A 41 4.94 13.62 -4.53
N ARG A 42 5.06 14.61 -5.44
CA ARG A 42 6.14 15.62 -5.39
C ARG A 42 6.09 16.43 -4.10
N TYR A 43 4.91 16.92 -3.73
CA TYR A 43 4.73 17.70 -2.50
C TYR A 43 5.15 16.91 -1.26
N LYS A 44 4.76 15.62 -1.16
CA LYS A 44 5.19 14.75 -0.06
C LYS A 44 6.69 14.52 -0.03
N MET A 45 7.32 14.29 -1.18
CA MET A 45 8.78 14.20 -1.24
C MET A 45 9.47 15.49 -0.80
N ILE A 46 8.95 16.65 -1.21
CA ILE A 46 9.51 17.96 -0.83
C ILE A 46 9.35 18.17 0.67
N GLU A 47 8.20 17.87 1.25
CA GLU A 47 7.92 17.95 2.69
C GLU A 47 8.92 17.11 3.51
N GLU A 48 9.09 15.83 3.16
CA GLU A 48 10.04 14.95 3.84
C GLU A 48 11.49 15.44 3.65
N THR A 49 11.85 15.86 2.44
CA THR A 49 13.21 16.33 2.15
C THR A 49 13.51 17.62 2.90
N ALA A 50 12.55 18.55 3.00
CA ALA A 50 12.69 19.78 3.76
C ALA A 50 12.89 19.49 5.25
N TYR A 51 12.16 18.52 5.81
CA TYR A 51 12.35 18.07 7.19
C TYR A 51 13.77 17.54 7.41
N TYR A 52 14.27 16.64 6.54
CA TYR A 52 15.62 16.10 6.67
C TYR A 52 16.71 17.16 6.48
N ILE A 53 16.51 18.12 5.57
CA ILE A 53 17.43 19.24 5.40
C ILE A 53 17.44 20.08 6.68
N ALA A 54 16.28 20.44 7.20
CA ALA A 54 16.17 21.20 8.44
C ALA A 54 16.86 20.45 9.59
N GLU A 55 16.62 19.14 9.75
CA GLU A 55 17.26 18.31 10.77
C GLU A 55 18.79 18.29 10.63
N ARG A 56 19.33 18.16 9.41
CA ARG A 56 20.78 18.22 9.15
C ARG A 56 21.38 19.59 9.47
N HIS A 57 20.58 20.63 9.33
CA HIS A 57 20.92 22.00 9.73
C HIS A 57 20.61 22.28 11.22
N GLY A 58 20.13 21.29 11.99
CA GLY A 58 19.76 21.44 13.40
C GLY A 58 18.56 22.36 13.62
N PHE A 59 17.67 22.45 12.62
CA PHE A 59 16.56 23.40 12.53
C PHE A 59 16.99 24.87 12.66
N ASN A 60 18.25 25.16 12.38
CA ASN A 60 18.82 26.49 12.47
C ASN A 60 18.74 27.18 11.10
N GLY A 61 17.59 27.79 10.81
CA GLY A 61 17.34 28.51 9.56
C GLY A 61 15.86 28.77 9.32
N ASP A 62 15.56 29.39 8.18
CA ASP A 62 14.19 29.66 7.78
C ASP A 62 13.54 28.43 7.11
N SER A 63 12.28 28.17 7.44
CA SER A 63 11.54 27.04 6.87
C SER A 63 11.40 27.13 5.35
N ALA A 64 11.24 28.34 4.79
CA ALA A 64 11.15 28.55 3.35
C ALA A 64 12.50 28.31 2.64
N TYR A 65 13.62 28.57 3.33
CA TYR A 65 14.94 28.22 2.82
C TYR A 65 15.10 26.71 2.66
N PHE A 66 14.73 25.93 3.68
CA PHE A 66 14.80 24.47 3.62
C PHE A 66 13.84 23.87 2.58
N TRP A 67 12.67 24.48 2.41
CA TRP A 67 11.72 24.10 1.36
C TRP A 67 12.31 24.34 -0.03
N SER A 68 12.92 25.49 -0.27
CA SER A 68 13.54 25.82 -1.57
C SER A 68 14.65 24.83 -1.94
N LEU A 69 15.47 24.43 -0.96
CA LEU A 69 16.50 23.40 -1.15
C LEU A 69 15.88 22.03 -1.45
N ALA A 70 14.81 21.67 -0.74
CA ALA A 70 14.10 20.43 -0.96
C ALA A 70 13.48 20.35 -2.36
N GLU A 71 12.90 21.44 -2.86
CA GLU A 71 12.39 21.52 -4.23
C GLU A 71 13.48 21.30 -5.27
N ALA A 72 14.66 21.91 -5.08
CA ALA A 72 15.79 21.73 -5.98
C ALA A 72 16.32 20.28 -5.99
N GLU A 73 16.43 19.66 -4.82
CA GLU A 73 16.86 18.26 -4.65
C GLU A 73 15.85 17.29 -5.31
N VAL A 74 14.56 17.46 -5.03
CA VAL A 74 13.50 16.62 -5.62
C VAL A 74 13.45 16.79 -7.14
N ASN A 75 13.57 18.01 -7.64
CA ASN A 75 13.61 18.28 -9.08
C ASN A 75 14.82 17.63 -9.75
N SER A 76 16.00 17.67 -9.11
CA SER A 76 17.23 17.07 -9.63
C SER A 76 17.17 15.54 -9.73
N ARG A 77 16.35 14.89 -8.91
CA ARG A 77 16.16 13.42 -8.93
C ARG A 77 15.14 12.95 -9.98
N LEU A 78 14.38 13.88 -10.55
CA LEU A 78 13.25 13.60 -11.45
C LEU A 78 13.49 13.95 -12.92
N ILE A 79 14.56 14.68 -13.20
CA ILE A 79 15.04 15.00 -14.56
C ILE A 79 16.07 13.98 -15.04
#